data_AF-A0A1Q6QDF9-F1
#
_entry.id   AF-A0A1Q6QDF9-F1
#
_cell.length_a   1.000
_cell.length_b   1.000
_cell.length_c   1.000
_cell.angle_alpha   90.00
_cell.angle_beta   90.00
_cell.angle_gamma   90.00
#
_symmetry.space_group_name_H-M   'P 1'
#
loop_
_entity.id
_entity.type
_entity.pdbx_description
1 polymer ?
#
loop_
_entity_poly.entity_id
_entity_poly.type
_entity_poly.pdbx_seq_one_letter_code
_entity_poly.pdbx_strand_id
1 'polypeptide(L)'
;MVICGQEFEFSLMNANDLDRFEDANERMQRRSAEEAEQFQSGGIRLGDHARAQARISMDCIDEILGAGASDRLGLNENYMAPIYDVIEELGNAFAAEKQRYAAKPAQPMNREQRRAQAKKNRHKPPVSYPAPPAAQMVERVDNAARRKQLLAELAALENG
;
A
#
# COMPACT_ATOMS: atom_id res chain seq x y z
N MET A 1 10.66 -5.30 17.72
CA MET A 1 11.42 -4.79 16.56
C MET A 1 12.92 -4.86 16.82
N VAL A 2 13.76 -4.93 15.78
CA VAL A 2 15.24 -4.93 15.92
C VAL A 2 15.79 -3.61 15.38
N ILE A 3 16.61 -2.91 16.17
CA ILE A 3 17.29 -1.66 15.83
C ILE A 3 18.76 -1.78 16.24
N CYS A 4 19.69 -1.51 15.33
CA CYS A 4 21.13 -1.64 15.48
C CYS A 4 21.56 -2.99 16.11
N GLY A 5 20.90 -4.07 15.72
CA GLY A 5 21.15 -5.42 16.25
C GLY A 5 20.58 -5.70 17.64
N GLN A 6 19.80 -4.78 18.23
CA GLN A 6 19.14 -4.97 19.52
C GLN A 6 17.63 -5.14 19.40
N GLU A 7 17.07 -6.03 20.22
CA GLU A 7 15.63 -6.24 20.30
C GLU A 7 14.95 -5.23 21.25
N PHE A 8 13.86 -4.67 20.77
CA PHE A 8 12.97 -3.76 21.50
C PHE A 8 11.52 -4.23 21.40
N GLU A 9 10.79 -4.10 22.51
CA GLU A 9 9.36 -4.36 22.57
C GLU A 9 8.59 -3.15 22.03
N PHE A 10 8.45 -3.13 20.72
CA PHE A 10 7.71 -2.13 19.94
C PHE A 10 7.22 -2.77 18.65
N SER A 11 5.99 -2.42 18.25
CA SER A 11 5.42 -2.77 16.94
C SER A 11 4.48 -1.68 16.44
N LEU A 12 4.58 -1.32 15.15
CA LEU A 12 3.60 -0.44 14.51
C LEU A 12 2.20 -1.06 14.35
N MET A 13 2.05 -2.35 14.61
CA MET A 13 0.75 -3.03 14.60
C MET A 13 0.06 -2.98 15.98
N ASN A 14 0.72 -2.40 16.98
CA ASN A 14 0.17 -2.15 18.30
C ASN A 14 -0.24 -0.68 18.41
N ALA A 15 -1.53 -0.43 18.70
CA ALA A 15 -2.07 0.92 18.79
C ALA A 15 -1.40 1.75 19.89
N ASN A 16 -1.11 1.14 21.05
CA ASN A 16 -0.46 1.86 22.15
C ASN A 16 0.98 2.28 21.79
N ASP A 17 1.69 1.44 21.03
CA ASP A 17 3.04 1.74 20.56
C ASP A 17 3.02 2.81 19.46
N LEU A 18 1.98 2.81 18.61
CA LEU A 18 1.77 3.84 17.61
C LEU A 18 1.47 5.20 18.26
N ASP A 19 0.57 5.25 19.24
CA ASP A 19 0.27 6.45 20.01
C ASP A 19 1.53 6.98 20.71
N ARG A 20 2.31 6.08 21.34
CA ARG A 20 3.60 6.42 21.96
C ARG A 20 4.57 7.03 20.96
N PHE A 21 4.62 6.49 19.75
CA PHE A 21 5.46 7.03 18.68
C PHE A 21 4.99 8.42 18.23
N GLU A 22 3.70 8.61 18.01
CA GLU A 22 3.13 9.91 17.60
C GLU A 22 3.36 10.99 18.67
N ASP A 23 3.07 10.68 19.93
CA ASP A 23 3.28 11.57 21.08
C ASP A 23 4.75 11.96 21.22
N ALA A 24 5.68 10.99 21.13
CA ALA A 24 7.10 11.24 21.24
C ALA A 24 7.61 12.14 20.10
N ASN A 25 7.13 11.91 18.87
CA ASN A 25 7.50 12.72 17.71
C ASN A 25 6.97 14.15 17.81
N GLU A 26 5.73 14.33 18.27
CA GLU A 26 5.15 15.66 18.47
C GLU A 26 5.91 16.43 19.56
N ARG A 27 6.23 15.76 20.68
CA ARG A 27 7.06 16.33 21.75
C ARG A 27 8.45 16.71 21.26
N MET A 28 9.10 15.84 20.50
CA MET A 28 10.41 16.10 19.89
C MET A 28 10.34 17.35 19.01
N GLN A 29 9.37 17.44 18.09
CA GLN A 29 9.20 18.58 17.20
C GLN A 29 8.99 19.89 17.95
N ARG A 30 8.12 19.88 18.97
CA ARG A 30 7.86 21.05 19.82
C ARG A 30 9.12 21.53 20.53
N ARG A 31 9.84 20.63 21.20
CA ARG A 31 11.09 20.98 21.90
C ARG A 31 12.19 21.42 20.93
N SER A 32 12.31 20.78 19.77
CA SER A 32 13.27 21.19 18.75
C SER A 32 12.96 22.59 18.21
N ALA A 33 11.68 22.96 18.08
CA ALA A 33 11.27 24.30 17.68
C ALA A 33 11.62 25.33 18.76
N GLU A 34 11.28 25.07 20.03
CA GLU A 34 11.63 25.93 21.17
C GLU A 34 13.16 26.14 21.30
N GLU A 35 13.93 25.07 21.13
CA GLU A 35 15.39 25.11 21.15
C GLU A 35 15.97 25.87 19.93
N ALA A 36 15.35 25.74 18.76
CA ALA A 36 15.74 26.49 17.58
C ALA A 36 15.46 27.99 17.73
N GLU A 37 14.33 28.37 18.32
CA GLU A 37 14.01 29.77 18.64
C GLU A 37 15.02 30.35 19.64
N GLN A 38 15.36 29.60 20.69
CA GLN A 38 16.40 30.01 21.65
C GLN A 38 17.75 30.18 20.97
N PHE A 39 18.16 29.25 20.11
CA PHE A 39 19.39 29.37 19.35
C PHE A 39 19.39 30.60 18.43
N GLN A 40 18.28 30.86 17.74
CA GLN A 40 18.11 32.02 16.87
C GLN A 40 18.10 33.35 17.62
N SER A 41 17.61 33.37 18.86
CA SER A 41 17.62 34.56 19.72
C SER A 41 19.04 35.01 20.12
N GLY A 42 20.05 34.17 19.86
CA GLY A 42 21.45 34.44 20.13
C GLY A 42 21.84 34.10 21.58
N GLY A 43 23.14 33.95 21.81
CA GLY A 43 23.70 33.62 23.14
C GLY A 43 23.95 32.14 23.39
N ILE A 44 23.51 31.24 22.50
CA ILE A 44 23.84 29.81 22.54
C ILE A 44 24.92 29.50 21.51
N ARG A 45 25.95 28.76 21.91
CA ARG A 45 27.00 28.33 20.97
C ARG A 45 26.49 27.18 20.12
N LEU A 46 26.94 27.10 18.87
CA LEU A 46 26.53 26.03 17.94
C LEU A 46 26.73 24.62 18.53
N GLY A 47 27.83 24.40 19.26
CA GLY A 47 28.07 23.11 19.93
C GLY A 47 27.08 22.80 21.04
N ASP A 48 26.60 23.81 21.78
CA ASP A 48 25.62 23.62 22.85
C ASP A 48 24.23 23.33 22.26
N HIS A 49 23.88 24.01 21.16
CA HIS A 49 22.69 23.72 20.38
C HIS A 49 22.70 22.29 19.82
N ALA A 50 23.84 21.85 19.27
CA ALA A 50 23.98 20.47 18.76
C ALA A 50 23.76 19.42 19.87
N ARG A 51 24.30 19.64 21.09
CA ARG A 51 24.06 18.76 22.24
C ARG A 51 22.61 18.82 22.74
N ALA A 52 21.97 19.98 22.67
CA ALA A 52 20.55 20.12 23.02
C ALA A 52 19.67 19.33 22.04
N GLN A 53 19.89 19.47 20.73
CA GLN A 53 19.21 18.64 19.71
C GLN A 53 19.48 17.14 19.93
N ALA A 54 20.71 16.77 20.33
CA ALA A 54 21.05 15.39 20.66
C ALA A 54 20.19 14.82 21.76
N ARG A 55 20.10 15.53 22.89
CA ARG A 55 19.26 15.14 24.02
C ARG A 55 17.80 15.05 23.60
N ILE A 56 17.32 16.01 22.81
CA ILE A 56 15.94 16.00 22.32
C ILE A 56 15.64 14.73 21.50
N SER A 57 16.54 14.32 20.60
CA SER A 57 16.40 13.11 19.80
C SER A 57 16.58 11.83 20.63
N MET A 58 17.55 11.77 21.55
CA MET A 58 17.76 10.59 22.39
C MET A 58 16.56 10.34 23.31
N ASP A 59 16.01 11.38 23.93
CA ASP A 59 14.78 11.28 24.71
C ASP A 59 13.61 10.76 23.87
N CYS A 60 13.49 11.20 22.60
CA CYS A 60 12.46 10.70 21.68
C CYS A 60 12.65 9.20 21.42
N ILE A 61 13.89 8.75 21.21
CA ILE A 61 14.22 7.32 21.05
C ILE A 61 13.86 6.54 22.32
N ASP A 62 14.14 7.08 23.51
CA ASP A 62 13.77 6.47 24.79
C ASP A 62 12.24 6.41 24.99
N GLU A 63 11.52 7.45 24.62
CA GLU A 63 10.05 7.42 24.65
C GLU A 63 9.50 6.38 23.66
N ILE A 64 10.05 6.27 22.46
CA ILE A 64 9.58 5.33 21.42
C ILE A 64 9.95 3.89 21.76
N LEU A 65 11.18 3.60 22.15
CA LEU A 65 11.70 2.23 22.31
C LEU A 65 11.71 1.73 23.75
N GLY A 66 11.40 2.61 24.72
CA GLY A 66 11.45 2.35 26.15
C GLY A 66 12.66 3.02 26.80
N ALA A 67 12.49 3.40 28.08
CA ALA A 67 13.50 4.15 28.82
C ALA A 67 14.88 3.45 28.82
N GLY A 68 15.94 4.22 28.53
CA GLY A 68 17.31 3.72 28.44
C GLY A 68 17.63 2.99 27.13
N ALA A 69 16.78 3.07 26.11
CA ALA A 69 17.08 2.59 24.78
C ALA A 69 18.26 3.33 24.16
N SER A 70 18.36 4.64 24.35
CA SER A 70 19.46 5.47 23.89
C SER A 70 20.81 5.00 24.45
N ASP A 71 20.87 4.74 25.76
CA ASP A 71 22.03 4.17 26.45
C ASP A 71 22.36 2.77 25.95
N ARG A 72 21.34 1.91 25.80
CA ARG A 72 21.51 0.56 25.27
C ARG A 72 22.11 0.60 23.86
N LEU A 73 21.70 1.55 23.03
CA LEU A 73 22.21 1.77 21.68
C LEU A 73 23.57 2.49 21.64
N GLY A 74 24.12 2.88 22.80
CA GLY A 74 25.42 3.56 22.90
C GLY A 74 25.39 5.00 22.39
N LEU A 75 24.21 5.62 22.36
CA LEU A 75 24.04 7.00 21.94
C LEU A 75 24.59 7.96 23.00
N ASN A 76 25.02 9.12 22.56
CA ASN A 76 25.48 10.18 23.45
C ASN A 76 25.26 11.54 22.82
N GLU A 77 25.20 12.57 23.67
CA GLU A 77 24.88 13.93 23.23
C GLU A 77 25.97 14.60 22.38
N ASN A 78 27.19 14.06 22.37
CA ASN A 78 28.33 14.68 21.70
C ASN A 78 28.52 14.19 20.26
N TYR A 79 27.90 13.08 19.88
CA TYR A 79 28.06 12.45 18.57
C TYR A 79 26.69 12.30 17.89
N MET A 80 26.41 13.20 16.94
CA MET A 80 25.16 13.21 16.16
C MET A 80 24.99 12.02 15.22
N ALA A 81 26.08 11.57 14.58
CA ALA A 81 25.98 10.59 13.50
C ALA A 81 25.29 9.28 13.94
N PRO A 82 25.66 8.64 15.07
CA PRO A 82 24.96 7.44 15.55
C PRO A 82 23.46 7.65 15.85
N ILE A 83 23.07 8.86 16.26
CA ILE A 83 21.67 9.19 16.51
C ILE A 83 20.88 9.20 15.19
N TYR A 84 21.45 9.80 14.13
CA TYR A 84 20.83 9.76 12.81
C TYR A 84 20.75 8.35 12.23
N ASP A 85 21.80 7.54 12.40
CA ASP A 85 21.81 6.14 11.96
C ASP A 85 20.67 5.34 12.63
N VAL A 86 20.47 5.52 13.94
CA VAL A 86 19.36 4.90 14.68
C VAL A 86 17.99 5.38 14.17
N ILE A 87 17.82 6.68 13.94
CA ILE A 87 16.55 7.25 13.43
C ILE A 87 16.24 6.69 12.03
N GLU A 88 17.24 6.60 11.15
CA GLU A 88 17.08 6.01 9.83
C GLU A 88 16.72 4.53 9.91
N GLU A 89 17.42 3.75 10.75
CA GLU A 89 17.14 2.34 10.95
C GLU A 89 15.73 2.11 11.52
N LEU A 90 15.28 2.98 12.42
CA LEU A 90 13.92 2.98 12.95
C LEU A 90 12.88 3.21 11.84
N GLY A 91 13.10 4.18 10.96
CA GLY A 91 12.27 4.39 9.77
C GLY A 91 12.26 3.18 8.82
N ASN A 92 13.41 2.54 8.62
CA ASN A 92 13.54 1.34 7.79
C ASN A 92 12.82 0.12 8.42
N ALA A 93 12.96 -0.07 9.73
CA ALA A 93 12.29 -1.13 10.48
C ALA A 93 10.77 -0.96 10.43
N PHE A 94 10.29 0.28 10.53
CA PHE A 94 8.88 0.63 10.36
C PHE A 94 8.35 0.29 8.96
N ALA A 95 9.07 0.68 7.92
CA ALA A 95 8.71 0.34 6.55
C ALA A 95 8.70 -1.18 6.34
N ALA A 96 9.71 -1.89 6.85
CA ALA A 96 9.81 -3.35 6.76
C ALA A 96 8.66 -4.04 7.50
N GLU A 97 8.27 -3.57 8.68
CA GLU A 97 7.13 -4.13 9.42
C GLU A 97 5.83 -3.95 8.62
N LYS A 98 5.54 -2.72 8.16
CA LYS A 98 4.36 -2.45 7.30
C LYS A 98 4.33 -3.36 6.06
N GLN A 99 5.48 -3.53 5.39
CA GLN A 99 5.59 -4.40 4.22
C GLN A 99 5.34 -5.88 4.55
N ARG A 100 5.86 -6.39 5.68
CA ARG A 100 5.63 -7.78 6.09
C ARG A 100 4.15 -8.11 6.28
N TYR A 101 3.37 -7.16 6.80
CA TYR A 101 1.92 -7.36 6.97
C TYR A 101 1.13 -7.13 5.68
N ALA A 102 1.54 -6.19 4.84
CA ALA A 102 0.94 -6.01 3.51
C ALA A 102 1.19 -7.20 2.58
N ALA A 103 2.37 -7.83 2.69
CA ALA A 103 2.77 -8.99 1.87
C ALA A 103 2.16 -10.32 2.36
N LYS A 104 1.55 -10.37 3.56
CA LYS A 104 0.82 -11.56 3.99
C LYS A 104 -0.32 -11.80 3.01
N PRO A 105 -0.35 -12.94 2.30
CA PRO A 105 -1.44 -13.23 1.37
C PRO A 105 -2.75 -13.22 2.16
N ALA A 106 -3.73 -12.45 1.67
CA ALA A 106 -5.09 -12.55 2.16
C ALA A 106 -5.48 -14.03 2.16
N GLN A 107 -5.95 -14.55 3.29
CA GLN A 107 -6.28 -15.97 3.40
C GLN A 107 -7.12 -16.38 2.19
N PRO A 108 -6.78 -17.49 1.49
CA PRO A 108 -7.51 -17.90 0.32
C PRO A 108 -8.97 -18.08 0.70
N MET A 109 -9.81 -17.23 0.13
CA MET A 109 -11.25 -17.19 0.36
C MET A 109 -11.80 -18.62 0.33
N ASN A 110 -12.49 -19.04 1.40
CA ASN A 110 -12.91 -20.43 1.57
C ASN A 110 -13.73 -20.87 0.35
N ARG A 111 -13.64 -22.15 -0.03
CA ARG A 111 -14.22 -22.69 -1.27
C ARG A 111 -15.72 -22.35 -1.40
N GLU A 112 -16.42 -22.22 -0.28
CA GLU A 112 -17.82 -21.80 -0.19
C GLU A 112 -18.04 -20.33 -0.58
N GLN A 113 -17.19 -19.43 -0.10
CA GLN A 113 -17.23 -18.01 -0.46
C GLN A 113 -16.90 -17.79 -1.95
N ARG A 114 -15.98 -18.59 -2.51
CA ARG A 114 -15.71 -18.60 -3.97
C ARG A 114 -16.94 -19.03 -4.77
N ARG A 115 -17.66 -20.05 -4.30
CA ARG A 115 -18.92 -20.50 -4.92
C ARG A 115 -20.03 -19.46 -4.79
N ALA A 116 -20.12 -18.75 -3.67
CA ALA A 116 -21.13 -17.71 -3.45
C ALA A 116 -20.90 -16.49 -4.38
N GLN A 117 -19.65 -16.06 -4.59
CA GLN A 117 -19.33 -14.98 -5.54
C GLN A 117 -19.56 -15.40 -7.00
N ALA A 118 -19.21 -16.64 -7.37
CA ALA A 118 -19.49 -17.17 -8.71
C ALA A 118 -21.00 -17.21 -9.01
N LYS A 119 -21.85 -17.45 -8.00
CA LYS A 119 -23.31 -17.34 -8.13
C LYS A 119 -23.79 -15.90 -8.30
N LYS A 120 -23.16 -14.92 -7.65
CA LYS A 120 -23.48 -13.48 -7.84
C LYS A 120 -23.10 -12.98 -9.25
N ASN A 121 -22.01 -13.48 -9.84
CA ASN A 121 -21.54 -13.07 -11.16
C ASN A 121 -22.21 -13.80 -12.34
N ARG A 122 -23.20 -14.66 -12.10
CA ARG A 122 -23.93 -15.41 -13.14
C ARG A 122 -24.87 -14.56 -14.01
N HIS A 123 -25.05 -13.28 -13.73
CA HIS A 123 -25.93 -12.37 -14.48
C HIS A 123 -25.22 -11.55 -15.58
N LYS A 124 -23.98 -11.87 -15.96
CA LYS A 124 -23.43 -11.32 -17.20
C LYS A 124 -24.02 -12.13 -18.37
N PRO A 125 -24.76 -11.52 -19.32
CA PRO A 125 -25.23 -12.23 -20.50
C PRO A 125 -24.02 -12.83 -21.23
N PRO A 126 -24.15 -14.05 -21.80
CA PRO A 126 -23.06 -14.66 -22.55
C PRO A 126 -22.63 -13.71 -23.67
N VAL A 127 -21.32 -13.47 -23.77
CA VAL A 127 -20.74 -12.76 -24.91
C VAL A 127 -21.09 -13.58 -26.15
N SER A 128 -22.00 -13.05 -26.97
CA SER A 128 -22.36 -13.63 -28.25
C SER A 128 -21.16 -13.53 -29.18
N TYR A 129 -20.53 -14.67 -29.48
CA TYR A 129 -19.52 -14.74 -30.54
C TYR A 129 -20.25 -14.76 -31.88
N PRO A 130 -19.90 -13.88 -32.84
CA PRO A 130 -20.50 -13.93 -34.17
C PRO A 130 -20.14 -15.26 -34.85
N ALA A 131 -21.15 -15.90 -35.44
CA ALA A 131 -21.01 -17.19 -36.12
C ALA A 131 -20.01 -17.11 -37.29
N PRO A 132 -19.23 -18.18 -37.54
CA PRO A 132 -18.21 -18.18 -38.58
C PRO A 132 -18.79 -17.99 -39.98
N PRO A 133 -18.10 -17.24 -40.87
CA PRO A 133 -18.63 -16.72 -42.14
C PRO A 133 -19.08 -17.78 -43.15
N ALA A 134 -18.69 -19.05 -42.98
CA ALA A 134 -19.08 -20.15 -43.85
C ALA A 134 -20.60 -20.45 -43.78
N ALA A 135 -21.23 -20.30 -42.62
CA ALA A 135 -22.68 -20.56 -42.46
C ALA A 135 -23.55 -19.50 -43.15
N GLN A 136 -23.07 -18.25 -43.24
CA GLN A 136 -23.79 -17.15 -43.90
C GLN A 136 -23.78 -17.26 -45.43
N MET A 137 -22.78 -17.92 -46.02
CA MET A 137 -22.72 -18.10 -47.48
C MET A 137 -23.71 -19.16 -47.97
N VAL A 138 -23.91 -20.26 -47.22
CA VAL A 138 -24.86 -21.32 -47.57
C VAL A 138 -26.30 -20.79 -47.56
N GLU A 139 -26.66 -20.03 -46.52
CA GLU A 139 -28.01 -19.46 -46.38
C GLU A 139 -28.34 -18.43 -47.48
N ARG A 140 -27.35 -17.67 -47.95
CA ARG A 140 -27.53 -16.70 -49.05
C ARG A 140 -27.72 -17.38 -50.41
N VAL A 141 -27.03 -18.49 -50.66
CA VAL A 141 -27.16 -19.25 -51.91
C VAL A 141 -28.56 -19.89 -51.99
N ASP A 142 -29.04 -20.48 -50.89
CA ASP A 142 -30.36 -21.10 -50.84
C ASP A 142 -31.51 -20.08 -51.00
N ASN A 143 -31.38 -18.89 -50.38
CA ASN A 143 -32.35 -17.81 -50.56
C ASN A 143 -32.37 -17.25 -51.99
N ALA A 144 -31.21 -17.13 -52.65
CA ALA A 144 -31.13 -16.65 -54.02
C ALA A 144 -31.75 -17.65 -55.02
N ALA A 145 -31.50 -18.95 -54.81
CA ALA A 145 -32.10 -20.01 -55.62
C ALA A 145 -33.64 -20.03 -55.45
N ARG A 146 -34.12 -19.92 -54.21
CA ARG A 146 -35.56 -19.88 -53.90
C ARG A 146 -36.25 -18.65 -54.47
N ARG A 147 -35.60 -17.48 -54.43
CA ARG A 147 -36.13 -16.25 -55.03
C ARG A 147 -36.20 -16.33 -56.56
N LYS A 148 -35.23 -16.97 -57.21
CA LYS A 148 -35.29 -17.22 -58.67
C LYS A 148 -36.45 -18.15 -59.05
N GLN A 149 -36.68 -19.22 -58.29
CA GLN A 149 -37.83 -20.11 -58.52
C GLN A 149 -39.15 -19.37 -58.39
N LEU A 150 -39.33 -18.58 -57.33
CA LEU A 150 -40.55 -17.80 -57.12
C LEU A 150 -40.79 -16.77 -58.24
N LEU A 151 -39.74 -16.12 -58.74
CA LEU A 151 -39.88 -15.19 -59.89
C LEU A 151 -40.24 -15.91 -61.19
N ALA A 152 -39.70 -17.11 -61.43
CA ALA A 152 -40.06 -17.91 -62.59
C ALA A 152 -41.52 -18.41 -62.52
N GLU A 153 -41.97 -18.81 -61.33
CA GLU A 153 -43.35 -19.23 -61.08
C GLU A 153 -44.33 -18.06 -61.26
N LEU A 154 -43.99 -16.85 -60.78
CA LEU A 154 -44.79 -15.65 -61.03
C LEU A 154 -44.85 -15.27 -62.52
N ALA A 155 -43.72 -15.33 -63.24
CA ALA A 155 -43.70 -15.03 -64.68
C ALA A 155 -44.51 -16.03 -65.52
N ALA A 156 -44.58 -17.30 -65.09
CA ALA A 156 -45.39 -18.33 -65.73
C ALA A 156 -46.91 -18.13 -65.48
N LEU A 157 -47.28 -17.53 -64.35
CA LEU A 157 -48.68 -17.20 -64.02
C LEU A 157 -49.16 -15.91 -64.73
N GLU A 158 -48.26 -15.03 -65.16
CA GLU A 158 -48.60 -13.74 -65.81
C GLU A 158 -48.74 -13.84 -67.35
N ASN A 159 -48.35 -14.97 -67.96
CA ASN A 159 -48.47 -15.22 -69.42
C ASN A 159 -49.41 -16.40 -69.76
N GLY A 160 -50.39 -16.70 -68.91
CA GLY A 160 -51.44 -17.69 -69.12
C GLY A 160 -52.83 -17.08 -69.23
#